data_AF-A0A256YST7-F1
#
_entry.id   AF-A0A256YST7-F1
#
_cell.length_a   1.000
_cell.length_b   1.000
_cell.length_c   1.000
_cell.angle_alpha   90.00
_cell.angle_beta   90.00
_cell.angle_gamma   90.00
#
_symmetry.space_group_name_H-M   'P 1'
#
loop_
_entity.id
_entity.type
_entity.pdbx_description
1 polymer ?
#
loop_
_entity_poly.entity_id
_entity_poly.type
_entity_poly.pdbx_seq_one_letter_code
_entity_poly.pdbx_strand_id
1 'polypeptide(L)'
;MGLGKDRYLLKKIENILIEKRNYIFKMPENENVVVLASGGMDSTMTIATLLGEFNVNVYPLFIRRGQRAQRFEEKSINYFTKFFTKKYPNKFFKPFKVCVNIPCIEFKKYLPKKKTN
;
A
#
# COMPACT_ATOMS: atom_id res chain seq x y z
N MET A 1 28.39 4.93 25.57
CA MET A 1 29.13 3.72 25.13
C MET A 1 28.11 2.75 24.52
N GLY A 2 27.85 2.80 23.21
CA GLY A 2 26.77 2.01 22.58
C GLY A 2 26.78 2.01 21.04
N LEU A 3 27.14 3.13 20.43
CA LEU A 3 27.10 3.33 18.97
C LEU A 3 28.06 2.43 18.15
N GLY A 4 29.10 1.85 18.77
CA GLY A 4 30.10 1.04 18.07
C GLY A 4 29.66 -0.38 17.73
N LYS A 5 28.89 -1.04 18.63
CA LYS A 5 28.38 -2.40 18.40
C LYS A 5 27.28 -2.42 17.34
N ASP A 6 26.41 -1.41 17.36
CA ASP A 6 25.33 -1.28 16.40
C ASP A 6 25.86 -1.06 14.98
N ARG A 7 26.91 -0.27 14.81
CA ARG A 7 27.59 -0.09 13.51
C ARG A 7 28.16 -1.40 12.95
N TYR A 8 28.76 -2.24 13.79
CA TYR A 8 29.32 -3.51 13.34
C TYR A 8 28.22 -4.48 12.88
N LEU A 9 27.11 -4.54 13.62
CA LEU A 9 25.97 -5.37 13.26
C LEU A 9 25.31 -4.90 11.96
N LEU A 10 25.11 -3.59 11.80
CA LEU A 10 24.57 -3.00 10.57
C LEU A 10 25.42 -3.38 9.36
N LYS A 11 26.75 -3.23 9.48
CA LYS A 11 27.67 -3.55 8.38
C LYS A 11 27.63 -5.04 7.99
N LYS A 12 27.45 -5.93 8.96
CA LYS A 12 27.23 -7.36 8.67
C LYS A 12 25.94 -7.60 7.89
N ILE A 13 24.85 -6.94 8.28
CA ILE A 13 23.56 -7.06 7.58
C ILE A 13 23.68 -6.51 6.15
N GLU A 14 24.30 -5.35 5.99
CA GLU A 14 24.54 -4.73 4.68
C GLU A 14 25.35 -5.65 3.77
N ASN A 15 26.43 -6.26 4.26
CA ASN A 15 27.22 -7.21 3.49
C ASN A 15 26.39 -8.43 3.06
N ILE A 16 25.56 -8.99 3.94
CA ILE A 16 24.66 -10.10 3.58
C ILE A 16 23.69 -9.68 2.47
N LEU A 17 23.12 -8.47 2.54
CA LEU A 17 22.22 -7.96 1.52
C LEU A 17 22.94 -7.75 0.18
N ILE A 18 24.15 -7.22 0.20
CA ILE A 18 24.97 -7.05 -1.01
C ILE A 18 25.32 -8.42 -1.60
N GLU A 19 25.79 -9.38 -0.80
CA GLU A 19 26.15 -10.73 -1.29
C GLU A 19 24.95 -11.49 -1.87
N LYS A 20 23.76 -11.34 -1.29
CA LYS A 20 22.56 -12.09 -1.71
C LYS A 20 21.82 -11.47 -2.89
N ARG A 21 21.81 -10.14 -3.00
CA ARG A 21 20.99 -9.43 -4.01
C ARG A 21 21.68 -8.26 -4.71
N ASN A 22 22.97 -8.03 -4.48
CA ASN A 22 23.79 -6.95 -5.04
C ASN A 22 23.41 -5.52 -4.64
N TYR A 23 22.50 -5.32 -3.68
CA TYR A 23 22.15 -4.00 -3.19
C TYR A 23 21.61 -4.03 -1.76
N ILE A 24 21.90 -2.98 -1.00
CA ILE A 24 21.27 -2.72 0.30
C ILE A 24 19.84 -2.23 0.07
N PHE A 25 19.68 -1.30 -0.87
CA PHE A 25 18.39 -0.77 -1.31
C PHE A 25 18.46 -0.51 -2.82
N LYS A 26 17.38 -0.81 -3.54
CA LYS A 26 17.23 -0.50 -4.95
C LYS A 26 15.92 0.24 -5.12
N MET A 27 16.01 1.46 -5.65
CA MET A 27 14.84 2.23 -5.99
C MET A 27 14.11 1.55 -7.15
N PRO A 28 12.80 1.32 -7.08
CA PRO A 28 12.03 0.82 -8.22
C PRO A 28 11.85 1.97 -9.21
N GLU A 29 12.56 1.92 -10.33
CA GLU A 29 12.43 2.92 -11.41
C GLU A 29 11.73 2.30 -12.62
N ASN A 30 10.65 2.94 -13.09
CA ASN A 30 9.81 2.43 -14.19
C ASN A 30 9.24 1.01 -13.97
N GLU A 31 9.21 0.53 -12.73
CA GLU A 31 8.64 -0.77 -12.38
C GLU A 31 7.12 -0.67 -12.15
N ASN A 32 6.45 -1.83 -12.17
CA ASN A 32 5.03 -1.95 -11.85
C ASN A 32 4.84 -2.18 -10.34
N VAL A 33 4.09 -1.30 -9.68
CA VAL A 33 3.83 -1.36 -8.24
C VAL A 33 2.34 -1.48 -7.98
N VAL A 34 1.97 -2.50 -7.19
CA VAL A 34 0.60 -2.63 -6.67
C VAL A 34 0.51 -1.92 -5.32
N VAL A 35 -0.46 -1.02 -5.17
CA VAL A 35 -0.65 -0.24 -3.94
C VAL A 35 -2.02 -0.49 -3.37
N LEU A 36 -2.09 -0.80 -2.07
CA LEU A 36 -3.36 -0.85 -1.34
C LEU A 36 -3.89 0.57 -1.16
N ALA A 37 -4.91 0.92 -1.93
CA ALA A 37 -5.56 2.22 -1.87
C ALA A 37 -6.78 2.09 -0.97
N SER A 38 -6.81 2.78 0.18
CA SER A 38 -7.98 2.81 1.06
C SER A 38 -8.86 4.03 0.81
N GLY A 39 -8.32 5.06 0.14
CA GLY A 39 -8.95 6.37 0.02
C GLY A 39 -8.65 7.30 1.21
N GLY A 40 -7.89 6.82 2.20
CA GLY A 40 -7.34 7.65 3.26
C GLY A 40 -6.12 8.46 2.78
N MET A 41 -5.73 9.45 3.58
CA MET A 41 -4.62 10.37 3.28
C MET A 41 -3.31 9.61 3.05
N ASP A 42 -2.96 8.68 3.94
CA ASP A 42 -1.69 7.93 3.86
C ASP A 42 -1.56 7.20 2.52
N SER A 43 -2.55 6.38 2.17
CA SER A 43 -2.53 5.63 0.91
C SER A 43 -2.52 6.55 -0.33
N THR A 44 -3.17 7.71 -0.24
CA THR A 44 -3.22 8.69 -1.33
C THR A 44 -1.87 9.39 -1.49
N MET A 45 -1.23 9.76 -0.38
CA MET A 45 0.09 10.38 -0.37
C MET A 45 1.15 9.39 -0.88
N THR A 46 1.08 8.13 -0.46
CA THR A 46 1.95 7.07 -1.00
C THR A 46 1.84 6.97 -2.52
N ILE A 47 0.62 6.99 -3.08
CA ILE A 47 0.43 6.99 -4.53
C ILE A 47 1.03 8.23 -5.18
N ALA A 48 0.85 9.42 -4.58
CA ALA A 48 1.41 10.66 -5.10
C ALA A 48 2.95 10.63 -5.12
N THR A 49 3.58 10.16 -4.04
CA THR A 49 5.04 9.98 -3.95
C THR A 49 5.54 8.97 -4.98
N LEU A 50 4.87 7.82 -5.12
CA LEU A 50 5.25 6.80 -6.11
C LEU A 50 5.19 7.34 -7.55
N LEU A 51 4.15 8.10 -7.89
CA LEU A 51 4.00 8.69 -9.22
C LEU A 51 4.96 9.86 -9.46
N GLY A 52 5.16 10.72 -8.46
CA GLY A 52 5.88 11.99 -8.59
C GLY A 52 7.39 11.89 -8.39
N GLU A 53 7.84 11.06 -7.45
CA GLU A 53 9.25 10.96 -7.06
C GLU A 53 9.90 9.67 -7.59
N PHE A 54 9.19 8.55 -7.56
CA PHE A 54 9.74 7.22 -7.92
C PHE A 54 9.51 6.88 -9.39
N ASN A 55 8.66 7.65 -10.08
CA ASN A 55 8.43 7.54 -11.51
C ASN A 55 7.94 6.13 -11.94
N VAL A 56 7.21 5.41 -11.07
CA VAL A 56 6.72 4.03 -11.30
C VAL A 56 5.35 3.97 -11.95
N ASN A 57 4.97 2.78 -12.42
CA ASN A 57 3.62 2.44 -12.88
C ASN A 57 2.78 1.93 -11.69
N VAL A 58 1.73 2.65 -11.31
CA VAL A 58 0.92 2.36 -10.13
C VAL A 58 -0.39 1.65 -10.49
N TYR A 59 -0.60 0.48 -9.89
CA TYR A 59 -1.80 -0.34 -9.98
C TYR A 59 -2.53 -0.34 -8.62
N PRO A 60 -3.57 0.49 -8.44
CA PRO A 60 -4.25 0.58 -7.16
C PRO A 60 -5.13 -0.64 -6.92
N LEU A 61 -5.13 -1.13 -5.69
CA LEU A 61 -5.99 -2.20 -5.20
C LEU A 61 -6.87 -1.68 -4.06
N PHE A 62 -8.17 -1.63 -4.29
CA PHE A 62 -9.16 -1.26 -3.27
C PHE A 62 -9.90 -2.51 -2.78
N ILE A 63 -9.90 -2.73 -1.47
CA ILE A 63 -10.54 -3.89 -0.86
C ILE A 63 -11.84 -3.47 -0.17
N ARG A 64 -12.96 -3.96 -0.69
CA ARG A 64 -14.29 -3.86 -0.08
C ARG A 64 -14.44 -4.96 0.95
N ARG A 65 -14.54 -4.58 2.22
CA ARG A 65 -14.61 -5.51 3.36
C ARG A 65 -15.91 -5.36 4.15
N GLY A 66 -16.91 -4.68 3.59
CA GLY A 66 -18.11 -4.30 4.33
C GLY A 66 -17.85 -3.26 5.43
N GLN A 67 -16.80 -2.45 5.27
CA GLN A 67 -16.48 -1.39 6.23
C GLN A 67 -17.58 -0.34 6.30
N ARG A 68 -17.81 0.22 7.50
CA ARG A 68 -18.89 1.22 7.76
C ARG A 68 -18.81 2.43 6.82
N ALA A 69 -17.59 2.87 6.50
CA ALA A 69 -17.33 4.04 5.69
C ALA A 69 -17.10 3.74 4.20
N GLN A 70 -17.42 2.53 3.71
CA GLN A 70 -17.10 2.09 2.33
C GLN A 70 -17.56 3.10 1.27
N ARG A 71 -18.74 3.71 1.44
CA ARG A 71 -19.26 4.73 0.51
C ARG A 71 -18.33 5.96 0.40
N PHE A 72 -17.77 6.41 1.51
CA PHE A 72 -16.86 7.57 1.54
C PHE A 72 -15.49 7.22 0.99
N GLU A 73 -14.99 6.03 1.33
CA GLU A 73 -13.74 5.50 0.77
C GLU A 73 -13.84 5.35 -0.75
N GLU A 74 -14.94 4.79 -1.27
CA GLU A 74 -15.15 4.66 -2.72
C GLU A 74 -15.26 6.02 -3.41
N LYS A 75 -15.90 7.02 -2.78
CA LYS A 75 -15.92 8.39 -3.30
C LYS A 75 -14.50 8.97 -3.38
N SER A 76 -13.70 8.79 -2.34
CA SER A 76 -12.30 9.25 -2.31
C SER A 76 -11.48 8.56 -3.40
N ILE A 77 -11.55 7.22 -3.50
CA ILE A 77 -10.89 6.45 -4.55
C ILE A 77 -11.29 6.94 -5.94
N ASN A 78 -12.59 7.16 -6.20
CA ASN A 78 -13.04 7.63 -7.50
C ASN A 78 -12.55 9.05 -7.81
N TYR A 79 -12.51 9.94 -6.81
CA TYR A 79 -11.96 11.28 -6.95
C TYR A 79 -10.47 11.23 -7.32
N PHE A 80 -9.67 10.52 -6.52
CA PHE A 80 -8.23 10.43 -6.74
C PHE A 80 -7.87 9.63 -7.99
N THR A 81 -8.70 8.66 -8.39
CA THR A 81 -8.55 7.98 -9.69
C THR A 81 -8.59 8.99 -10.83
N LYS A 82 -9.60 9.87 -10.84
CA LYS A 82 -9.70 10.92 -11.87
C LYS A 82 -8.52 11.89 -11.81
N PHE A 83 -8.14 12.30 -10.60
CA PHE A 83 -7.02 13.21 -10.39
C PHE A 83 -5.69 12.63 -10.92
N PHE A 84 -5.34 11.41 -10.51
CA PHE A 84 -4.08 10.78 -10.91
C PHE A 84 -4.09 10.33 -12.36
N THR A 85 -5.22 9.87 -12.91
CA THR A 85 -5.30 9.57 -14.35
C THR A 85 -5.10 10.84 -15.19
N LYS A 86 -5.64 11.98 -14.77
CA LYS A 86 -5.43 13.26 -15.47
C LYS A 86 -3.99 13.76 -15.35
N LYS A 87 -3.37 13.62 -14.17
CA LYS A 87 -2.02 14.13 -13.90
C LYS A 87 -0.92 13.20 -14.43
N TYR A 88 -1.16 11.89 -14.44
CA TYR A 88 -0.19 10.84 -14.79
C TYR A 88 -0.83 9.78 -15.73
N PRO A 89 -1.23 10.17 -16.95
CA PRO A 89 -2.08 9.35 -17.83
C PRO A 89 -1.52 7.97 -18.20
N ASN A 90 -0.19 7.84 -18.28
CA ASN A 90 0.47 6.59 -18.68
C ASN A 90 1.06 5.80 -17.51
N LYS A 91 0.87 6.28 -16.26
CA LYS A 91 1.50 5.70 -15.07
C LYS A 91 0.52 5.32 -13.98
N PHE A 92 -0.69 5.87 -13.98
CA PHE A 92 -1.72 5.49 -13.04
C PHE A 92 -2.80 4.66 -13.72
N PHE A 93 -2.96 3.42 -13.27
CA PHE A 93 -3.93 2.48 -13.83
C PHE A 93 -5.24 2.48 -13.04
N LYS A 94 -6.31 2.01 -13.68
CA LYS A 94 -7.64 1.92 -13.05
C LYS A 94 -7.58 1.02 -11.81
N PRO A 95 -8.13 1.45 -10.65
CA PRO A 95 -8.14 0.62 -9.45
C PRO A 95 -8.83 -0.72 -9.65
N PHE A 96 -8.16 -1.80 -9.25
CA PHE A 96 -8.78 -3.11 -9.11
C PHE A 96 -9.55 -3.17 -7.79
N LYS A 97 -10.82 -3.56 -7.84
CA LYS A 97 -11.70 -3.61 -6.66
C LYS A 97 -11.98 -5.06 -6.29
N VAL A 98 -11.48 -5.50 -5.13
CA VAL A 98 -11.75 -6.85 -4.60
C VAL A 98 -12.78 -6.77 -3.50
N CYS A 99 -13.78 -7.65 -3.54
CA CYS A 99 -14.72 -7.84 -2.44
C CYS A 99 -14.29 -9.03 -1.58
N VAL A 100 -14.10 -8.80 -0.29
CA VAL A 100 -13.76 -9.83 0.70
C VAL A 100 -14.77 -9.76 1.83
N ASN A 101 -15.29 -10.90 2.27
CA ASN A 101 -16.18 -10.95 3.42
C ASN A 101 -15.39 -10.76 4.72
N ILE A 102 -15.71 -9.72 5.51
CA ILE A 102 -15.17 -9.55 6.87
C ILE A 102 -16.27 -9.61 7.94
N PRO A 103 -16.04 -10.35 9.05
CA PRO A 103 -14.89 -11.26 9.22
C PRO A 103 -14.99 -12.41 8.22
N CYS A 104 -13.85 -13.05 7.92
CA CYS A 104 -13.86 -14.25 7.09
C CYS A 104 -14.86 -15.25 7.68
N ILE A 105 -15.51 -16.05 6.84
CA ILE A 105 -16.64 -16.90 7.23
C ILE A 105 -16.27 -17.78 8.42
N GLU A 106 -15.01 -18.23 8.46
CA GLU A 106 -14.40 -19.03 9.51
C GLU A 106 -14.44 -18.35 10.88
N PHE A 107 -14.35 -17.02 10.91
CA PHE A 107 -14.27 -16.22 12.14
C PHE A 107 -15.62 -15.65 12.57
N LYS A 108 -16.65 -15.64 11.69
CA LYS A 108 -17.99 -15.16 12.05
C LYS A 108 -18.58 -15.89 13.27
N LYS A 109 -18.23 -17.16 13.45
CA LYS A 109 -18.69 -17.99 14.58
C LYS A 109 -18.17 -17.54 15.94
N TYR A 110 -17.05 -16.81 15.97
CA TYR A 110 -16.43 -16.31 17.20
C TYR A 110 -16.87 -14.89 17.56
N LEU A 111 -17.67 -14.22 16.70
CA LEU A 111 -18.17 -12.88 17.01
C LEU A 111 -19.38 -12.96 17.97
N PRO A 112 -19.46 -12.03 18.96
CA PRO A 112 -20.62 -11.95 19.83
C PRO A 112 -21.89 -11.62 19.04
N LYS A 113 -22.97 -12.39 19.28
CA LYS A 113 -24.25 -12.28 18.56
C LYS A 113 -25.07 -11.03 18.89
N LYS A 114 -24.70 -10.25 19.90
CA LYS A 114 -25.41 -9.05 20.35
C LYS A 114 -24.51 -7.83 20.24
N LYS A 115 -25.01 -6.78 19.60
CA LYS A 115 -24.58 -5.40 19.90
C LYS A 115 -25.11 -5.10 21.30
N THR A 116 -24.24 -4.98 22.28
CA THR A 116 -24.54 -4.18 23.47
C THR A 116 -24.75 -2.75 22.97
N ASN A 117 -25.99 -2.28 23.11
CA ASN A 117 -26.35 -0.88 22.89
C ASN A 117 -25.67 0.00 23.94
#